data_AF-A5Z6Y6-F1
#
_entry.id   AF-A5Z6Y6-F1
#
_cell.length_a   1.000
_cell.length_b   1.000
_cell.length_c   1.000
_cell.angle_alpha   90.00
_cell.angle_beta   90.00
_cell.angle_gamma   90.00
#
_symmetry.space_group_name_H-M   'P 1'
#
loop_
_entity.id
_entity.type
_entity.pdbx_description
1 polymer ?
#
loop_
_entity_poly.entity_id
_entity_poly.type
_entity_poly.pdbx_seq_one_letter_code
_entity_poly.pdbx_strand_id
1 'polypeptide(L)'
;MEAFMFKNKFKLFIFMLAIGFVLITLDVNVTTPFKYPHKYNNSGSVIGEFQYYNIASNYNAWCDYKVINTSSEKADENSHYNTTNDNSSTNSSTNTGQSTAKVIDHVYFGNISVDIFSDALGFLLIFIACLNLAKVNNRFKYGSVTTLFALILHIVILALPFFTNGIVLCNTALVLGLAYLGSNVITTFMFSSGLLKMCTDICCRDERKWCKMIWFVTFVLQILVTFVFWIGSDFNMLLAVGRFFEGVLVFMVIVFWIILKRTYYYLERTWLNYEKQN
;
A
#
# COMPACT_ATOMS: atom_id res chain seq x y z
N MET A 1 40.56 -15.29 -5.08
CA MET A 1 39.52 -15.71 -4.11
C MET A 1 38.60 -14.55 -3.73
N GLU A 2 39.14 -13.37 -3.41
CA GLU A 2 38.36 -12.17 -3.05
C GLU A 2 37.41 -11.67 -4.14
N ALA A 3 37.88 -11.54 -5.39
CA ALA A 3 37.01 -11.10 -6.50
C ALA A 3 35.79 -12.03 -6.70
N PHE A 4 35.92 -13.33 -6.44
CA PHE A 4 34.79 -14.27 -6.52
C PHE A 4 33.81 -14.09 -5.35
N MET A 5 34.33 -13.87 -4.13
CA MET A 5 33.51 -13.60 -2.95
C MET A 5 32.72 -12.29 -3.10
N PHE A 6 33.33 -11.24 -3.67
CA PHE A 6 32.66 -9.98 -3.94
C PHE A 6 31.52 -10.15 -4.95
N LYS A 7 31.74 -10.84 -6.07
CA LYS A 7 30.70 -11.11 -7.07
C LYS A 7 29.47 -11.80 -6.49
N ASN A 8 29.67 -12.77 -5.60
CA ASN A 8 28.56 -13.46 -4.93
C ASN A 8 27.79 -12.53 -3.97
N LYS A 9 28.47 -11.62 -3.27
CA LYS A 9 27.82 -10.61 -2.42
C LYS A 9 26.95 -9.65 -3.25
N PHE A 10 27.47 -9.14 -4.36
CA PHE A 10 26.69 -8.25 -5.23
C PHE A 10 25.46 -8.93 -5.83
N LYS A 11 25.61 -10.17 -6.30
CA LYS A 11 24.49 -10.98 -6.79
C LYS A 11 23.41 -11.17 -5.73
N LEU A 12 23.81 -11.42 -4.48
CA LEU A 12 22.88 -11.52 -3.35
C LEU A 12 22.11 -10.21 -3.15
N PHE A 13 22.78 -9.05 -3.16
CA PHE A 13 22.10 -7.77 -2.96
C PHE A 13 21.09 -7.44 -4.05
N ILE A 14 21.42 -7.73 -5.31
CA ILE A 14 20.48 -7.57 -6.44
C ILE A 14 19.29 -8.52 -6.30
N PHE A 15 19.54 -9.76 -5.87
CA PHE A 15 18.47 -10.73 -5.62
C PHE A 15 17.56 -10.31 -4.47
N MET A 16 18.12 -9.79 -3.37
CA MET A 16 17.35 -9.24 -2.25
C MET A 16 16.49 -8.06 -2.67
N LEU A 17 17.00 -7.14 -3.51
CA LEU A 17 16.18 -6.04 -4.06
C LEU A 17 15.04 -6.58 -4.94
N ALA A 18 15.30 -7.60 -5.76
CA ALA A 18 14.29 -8.15 -6.66
C ALA A 18 13.15 -8.84 -5.92
N ILE A 19 13.49 -9.74 -4.97
CA ILE A 19 12.49 -10.39 -4.12
C ILE A 19 11.80 -9.37 -3.24
N GLY A 20 12.54 -8.48 -2.60
CA GLY A 20 11.97 -7.45 -1.75
C GLY A 20 10.97 -6.59 -2.49
N PHE A 21 11.27 -6.20 -3.75
CA PHE A 21 10.34 -5.44 -4.56
C PHE A 21 9.08 -6.24 -4.92
N VAL A 22 9.21 -7.52 -5.26
CA VAL A 22 8.04 -8.37 -5.55
C VAL A 22 7.15 -8.53 -4.30
N LEU A 23 7.76 -8.74 -3.12
CA LEU A 23 7.02 -8.87 -1.86
C LEU A 23 6.21 -7.61 -1.55
N ILE A 24 6.81 -6.42 -1.60
CA ILE A 24 6.08 -5.16 -1.31
C ILE A 24 5.01 -4.79 -2.36
N THR A 25 4.96 -5.51 -3.49
CA THR A 25 3.96 -5.28 -4.55
C THR A 25 2.84 -6.30 -4.54
N LEU A 26 2.98 -7.38 -3.77
CA LEU A 26 1.98 -8.44 -3.64
C LEU A 26 1.22 -8.22 -2.34
N ASP A 27 -0.06 -7.87 -2.44
CA ASP A 27 -0.93 -7.63 -1.28
C ASP A 27 -1.83 -8.86 -1.07
N VAL A 28 -1.28 -9.87 -0.41
CA VAL A 28 -1.97 -11.15 -0.18
C VAL A 28 -2.25 -11.31 1.31
N ASN A 29 -3.37 -10.77 1.77
CA ASN A 29 -3.79 -10.88 3.16
C ASN A 29 -4.43 -12.23 3.49
N VAL A 30 -4.05 -12.81 4.62
CA VAL A 30 -4.75 -13.93 5.29
C VAL A 30 -5.42 -13.43 6.56
N THR A 31 -6.70 -13.74 6.68
CA THR A 31 -7.44 -13.55 7.93
C THR A 31 -7.09 -14.65 8.91
N THR A 32 -6.60 -14.25 10.09
CA THR A 32 -6.35 -15.17 11.20
C THR A 32 -7.67 -15.53 11.92
N PRO A 33 -7.71 -16.56 12.77
CA PRO A 33 -8.87 -16.83 13.62
C PRO A 33 -8.99 -15.89 14.83
N PHE A 34 -8.02 -15.00 15.05
CA PHE A 34 -7.97 -14.12 16.22
C PHE A 34 -8.74 -12.82 15.98
N LYS A 35 -9.47 -12.36 17.00
CA LYS A 35 -10.20 -11.08 17.00
C LYS A 35 -9.34 -9.96 17.57
N TYR A 36 -9.61 -8.73 17.16
CA TYR A 36 -9.06 -7.55 17.81
C TYR A 36 -9.46 -7.48 19.29
N PRO A 37 -8.59 -6.93 20.16
CA PRO A 37 -8.79 -6.93 21.62
C PRO A 37 -9.98 -6.08 22.07
N HIS A 38 -10.36 -5.08 21.29
CA HIS A 38 -11.43 -4.15 21.61
C HIS A 38 -12.47 -4.12 20.48
N LYS A 39 -13.75 -3.97 20.85
CA LYS A 39 -14.81 -3.66 19.87
C LYS A 39 -14.65 -2.23 19.37
N TYR A 40 -15.02 -1.97 18.11
CA TYR A 40 -14.94 -0.63 17.56
C TYR A 40 -15.85 0.34 18.33
N ASN A 41 -15.33 1.51 18.69
CA ASN A 41 -16.11 2.53 19.39
C ASN A 41 -16.88 3.40 18.39
N ASN A 42 -18.15 3.03 18.15
CA ASN A 42 -19.06 3.79 17.31
C ASN A 42 -19.49 5.07 18.02
N SER A 43 -18.89 6.20 17.60
CA SER A 43 -19.33 7.53 18.00
C SER A 43 -20.60 7.93 17.24
N GLY A 44 -21.41 8.85 17.77
CA GLY A 44 -22.51 9.47 17.00
C GLY A 44 -22.08 10.42 15.87
N SER A 45 -20.78 10.44 15.51
CA SER A 45 -20.25 11.25 14.42
C SER A 45 -20.25 10.48 13.11
N VAL A 46 -20.55 11.16 12.00
CA VAL A 46 -20.58 10.56 10.66
C VAL A 46 -19.16 10.25 10.21
N ILE A 47 -18.90 8.98 9.87
CA ILE A 47 -17.65 8.52 9.25
C ILE A 47 -17.78 8.71 7.74
N GLY A 48 -16.78 9.33 7.11
CA GLY A 48 -16.70 9.44 5.66
C GLY A 48 -16.38 8.08 5.01
N GLU A 49 -16.98 7.80 3.85
CA GLU A 49 -16.83 6.53 3.14
C GLU A 49 -15.36 6.14 2.92
N PHE A 50 -14.53 7.10 2.49
CA PHE A 50 -13.10 6.87 2.27
C PHE A 50 -12.32 6.53 3.55
N GLN A 51 -12.74 7.07 4.70
CA GLN A 51 -12.11 6.77 5.98
C GLN A 51 -12.44 5.34 6.40
N TYR A 52 -13.70 4.91 6.17
CA TYR A 52 -14.13 3.53 6.43
C TYR A 52 -13.44 2.53 5.52
N TYR A 53 -13.38 2.78 4.21
CA TYR A 53 -12.69 1.92 3.24
C TYR A 53 -11.24 1.63 3.64
N ASN A 54 -10.54 2.61 4.20
CA ASN A 54 -9.20 2.42 4.71
C ASN A 54 -9.14 1.49 5.94
N ILE A 55 -10.09 1.58 6.90
CA ILE A 55 -10.16 0.63 8.02
C ILE A 55 -10.58 -0.76 7.52
N ALA A 56 -11.56 -0.84 6.62
CA ALA A 56 -12.04 -2.08 6.04
C ALA A 56 -10.89 -2.83 5.34
N SER A 57 -10.10 -2.12 4.54
CA SER A 57 -8.93 -2.69 3.85
C SER A 57 -7.81 -3.14 4.80
N ASN A 58 -7.48 -2.37 5.85
CA ASN A 58 -6.33 -2.68 6.73
C ASN A 58 -6.67 -3.67 7.86
N TYR A 59 -7.90 -3.64 8.36
CA TYR A 59 -8.32 -4.32 9.59
C TYR A 59 -9.53 -5.23 9.40
N ASN A 60 -9.91 -5.50 8.14
CA ASN A 60 -11.03 -6.37 7.79
C ASN A 60 -12.33 -5.99 8.51
N ALA A 61 -12.58 -4.68 8.62
CA ALA A 61 -13.78 -4.14 9.24
C ALA A 61 -14.96 -4.17 8.26
N TRP A 62 -16.17 -4.27 8.79
CA TRP A 62 -17.42 -4.10 8.04
C TRP A 62 -18.30 -3.04 8.70
N CYS A 63 -19.28 -2.52 7.97
CA CYS A 63 -20.23 -1.55 8.50
C CYS A 63 -21.69 -1.80 8.12
N ASP A 64 -22.56 -1.24 8.95
CA ASP A 64 -23.98 -1.06 8.66
C ASP A 64 -24.24 0.38 8.22
N TYR A 65 -25.28 0.55 7.40
CA TYR A 65 -25.63 1.82 6.80
C TYR A 65 -27.00 2.30 7.26
N LYS A 66 -27.14 3.62 7.45
CA LYS A 66 -28.40 4.30 7.71
C LYS A 66 -28.66 5.36 6.64
N VAL A 67 -29.93 5.59 6.33
CA VAL A 67 -30.34 6.65 5.39
C VAL A 67 -30.74 7.90 6.19
N ILE A 68 -30.16 9.05 5.86
CA ILE A 68 -30.50 10.35 6.44
C ILE A 68 -31.12 11.23 5.36
N ASN A 69 -32.25 11.88 5.69
CA ASN A 69 -32.86 12.89 4.83
C ASN A 69 -32.07 14.20 4.95
N THR A 70 -31.50 14.67 3.84
CA THR A 70 -30.74 15.95 3.81
C THR A 70 -31.59 17.15 3.40
N SER A 71 -32.92 17.02 3.40
CA SER A 71 -33.83 18.16 3.24
C SER A 71 -33.73 19.06 4.48
N SER A 72 -33.10 20.22 4.31
CA SER A 72 -32.97 21.26 5.34
C SER A 72 -34.34 21.80 5.74
N GLU A 73 -34.94 21.22 6.78
CA GLU A 73 -35.89 21.93 7.62
C GLU A 73 -35.18 22.44 8.87
N LYS A 74 -35.37 23.74 9.10
CA LYS A 74 -34.85 24.48 10.24
C LYS A 74 -35.22 23.76 11.53
N ALA A 75 -34.31 23.87 12.50
CA ALA A 75 -34.46 23.40 13.85
C ALA A 75 -35.88 23.62 14.40
N ASP A 76 -36.54 22.53 14.76
CA ASP A 76 -37.48 22.52 15.87
C ASP A 76 -37.02 21.42 16.84
N GLU A 77 -36.70 21.86 18.05
CA GLU A 77 -36.50 21.01 19.22
C GLU A 77 -37.76 20.15 19.43
N ASN A 78 -37.56 18.90 19.84
CA ASN A 78 -38.55 17.87 20.18
C ASN A 78 -39.07 17.02 19.02
N SER A 79 -38.42 15.87 18.81
CA SER A 79 -39.21 14.64 18.82
C SER A 79 -38.39 13.46 19.33
N HIS A 80 -38.99 12.81 20.32
CA HIS A 80 -38.54 11.60 20.98
C HIS A 80 -38.40 10.46 19.97
N TYR A 81 -37.32 9.69 20.08
CA TYR A 81 -37.15 8.39 19.46
C TYR A 81 -38.38 7.51 19.68
N ASN A 82 -38.92 6.91 18.61
CA ASN A 82 -39.63 5.65 18.70
C ASN A 82 -39.31 4.78 17.48
N THR A 83 -38.65 3.67 17.77
CA THR A 83 -38.37 2.55 16.87
C THR A 83 -39.65 1.73 16.72
N THR A 84 -40.07 1.41 15.51
CA THR A 84 -40.84 0.18 15.27
C THR A 84 -40.67 -0.28 13.82
N ASN A 85 -40.25 -1.54 13.68
CA ASN A 85 -40.28 -2.30 12.44
C ASN A 85 -41.71 -2.38 11.94
N ASP A 86 -41.91 -2.26 10.62
CA ASP A 86 -42.94 -3.05 9.94
C ASP A 86 -42.62 -3.25 8.46
N ASN A 87 -42.73 -4.52 8.06
CA ASN A 87 -42.76 -4.98 6.68
C ASN A 87 -44.14 -4.67 6.09
N SER A 88 -44.20 -4.00 4.93
CA SER A 88 -44.84 -4.51 3.70
C SER A 88 -45.37 -3.40 2.78
N SER A 89 -45.24 -3.71 1.48
CA SER A 89 -46.09 -3.32 0.35
C SER A 89 -45.89 -1.96 -0.32
N THR A 90 -45.71 -2.10 -1.64
CA THR A 90 -45.52 -1.17 -2.74
C THR A 90 -46.72 -0.22 -2.92
N ASN A 91 -46.46 1.06 -3.19
CA ASN A 91 -47.08 1.79 -4.32
C ASN A 91 -46.44 3.17 -4.57
N SER A 92 -46.41 3.51 -5.86
CA SER A 92 -45.71 4.61 -6.53
C SER A 92 -46.30 6.01 -6.33
N SER A 93 -45.49 7.01 -6.73
CA SER A 93 -45.72 8.47 -6.87
C SER A 93 -45.46 9.26 -5.57
N THR A 94 -44.64 10.31 -5.53
CA THR A 94 -44.31 11.34 -6.54
C THR A 94 -42.96 11.97 -6.16
N ASN A 95 -42.08 12.21 -7.13
CA ASN A 95 -40.81 12.91 -6.93
C ASN A 95 -41.04 14.36 -6.49
N THR A 96 -40.77 14.67 -5.23
CA THR A 96 -40.28 15.99 -4.79
C THR A 96 -38.94 15.74 -4.10
N GLY A 97 -37.87 16.30 -4.68
CA GLY A 97 -36.47 15.96 -4.43
C GLY A 97 -36.05 16.01 -2.95
N GLN A 98 -36.22 14.90 -2.25
CA GLN A 98 -35.56 14.62 -0.99
C GLN A 98 -34.24 13.92 -1.30
N SER A 99 -33.13 14.65 -1.16
CA SER A 99 -31.80 14.04 -1.23
C SER A 99 -31.63 13.15 0.01
N THR A 100 -31.70 11.84 -0.17
CA THR A 100 -31.41 10.86 0.87
C THR A 100 -29.92 10.51 0.80
N ALA A 101 -29.16 10.76 1.86
CA ALA A 101 -27.77 10.38 1.95
C ALA A 101 -27.64 9.06 2.73
N LYS A 102 -26.96 8.07 2.13
CA LYS A 102 -26.58 6.84 2.82
C LYS A 102 -25.32 7.14 3.64
N VAL A 103 -25.37 6.95 4.95
CA VAL A 103 -24.26 7.17 5.87
C VAL A 103 -23.92 5.89 6.62
N ILE A 104 -22.69 5.81 7.09
CA ILE A 104 -22.21 4.71 7.92
C ILE A 104 -22.74 4.90 9.35
N ASP A 105 -23.39 3.87 9.88
CA ASP A 105 -24.06 3.89 11.19
C ASP A 105 -23.19 3.21 12.26
N HIS A 106 -22.86 1.94 12.05
CA HIS A 106 -22.02 1.16 12.96
C HIS A 106 -20.92 0.42 12.20
N VAL A 107 -19.69 0.53 12.69
CA VAL A 107 -18.51 -0.20 12.23
C VAL A 107 -18.18 -1.32 13.21
N TYR A 108 -17.75 -2.44 12.68
CA TYR A 108 -17.36 -3.62 13.43
C TYR A 108 -16.01 -4.13 12.94
N PHE A 109 -15.12 -4.50 13.86
CA PHE A 109 -13.89 -5.18 13.50
C PHE A 109 -14.15 -6.64 13.16
N GLY A 110 -13.51 -7.10 12.10
CA GLY A 110 -13.38 -8.52 11.83
C GLY A 110 -12.24 -9.18 12.57
N ASN A 111 -11.77 -10.28 12.00
CA ASN A 111 -10.58 -10.95 12.49
C ASN A 111 -9.33 -10.22 11.99
N ILE A 112 -8.24 -10.36 12.73
CA ILE A 112 -6.95 -9.77 12.39
C ILE A 112 -6.50 -10.32 11.05
N SER A 113 -6.40 -9.44 10.05
CA SER A 113 -5.77 -9.70 8.77
C SER A 113 -4.27 -9.45 8.88
N VAL A 114 -3.48 -10.44 8.45
CA VAL A 114 -2.03 -10.33 8.34
C VAL A 114 -1.64 -10.62 6.90
N ASP A 115 -0.76 -9.80 6.35
CA ASP A 115 -0.21 -10.00 5.02
C ASP A 115 0.70 -11.24 4.98
N ILE A 116 0.42 -12.17 4.06
CA ILE A 116 1.15 -13.44 3.89
C ILE A 116 2.55 -13.19 3.36
N PHE A 117 2.68 -12.29 2.38
CA PHE A 117 3.97 -11.93 1.77
C PHE A 117 4.53 -10.70 2.45
N SER A 118 4.57 -10.75 3.79
CA SER A 118 4.84 -9.63 4.68
C SER A 118 5.65 -8.51 4.02
N ASP A 119 4.96 -7.42 3.69
CA ASP A 119 5.54 -6.12 3.36
C ASP A 119 6.78 -5.80 4.23
N ALA A 120 6.74 -6.15 5.53
CA ALA A 120 7.86 -6.01 6.45
C ALA A 120 9.13 -6.78 6.01
N LEU A 121 8.99 -8.03 5.56
CA LEU A 121 10.09 -8.80 4.99
C LEU A 121 10.59 -8.17 3.69
N GLY A 122 9.67 -7.69 2.85
CA GLY A 122 10.00 -6.97 1.62
C GLY A 122 10.89 -5.75 1.90
N PHE A 123 10.49 -4.88 2.83
CA PHE A 123 11.30 -3.74 3.26
C PHE A 123 12.60 -4.16 3.93
N LEU A 124 12.61 -5.20 4.75
CA LEU A 124 13.84 -5.66 5.40
C LEU A 124 14.89 -6.08 4.36
N LEU A 125 14.48 -6.82 3.32
CA LEU A 125 15.36 -7.22 2.22
C LEU A 125 15.90 -6.01 1.45
N ILE A 126 15.01 -5.07 1.09
CA ILE A 126 15.39 -3.83 0.39
C ILE A 126 16.34 -2.98 1.26
N PHE A 127 16.08 -2.89 2.56
CA PHE A 127 16.88 -2.13 3.51
C PHE A 127 18.31 -2.65 3.58
N ILE A 128 18.47 -3.96 3.79
CA ILE A 128 19.79 -4.60 3.86
C ILE A 128 20.54 -4.40 2.54
N ALA A 129 19.87 -4.59 1.41
CA ALA A 129 20.51 -4.41 0.10
C ALA A 129 20.92 -2.95 -0.16
N CYS A 130 20.05 -1.98 0.14
CA CYS A 130 20.34 -0.56 0.00
C CYS A 130 21.47 -0.11 0.93
N LEU A 131 21.53 -0.62 2.16
CA LEU A 131 22.60 -0.29 3.11
C LEU A 131 23.97 -0.76 2.61
N ASN A 132 24.03 -1.95 2.02
CA ASN A 132 25.28 -2.47 1.43
C ASN A 132 25.66 -1.75 0.13
N LEU A 133 24.68 -1.34 -0.68
CA LEU A 133 24.90 -0.58 -1.92
C LEU A 133 25.14 0.92 -1.70
N ALA A 134 24.89 1.43 -0.49
CA ALA A 134 25.10 2.84 -0.12
C ALA A 134 26.53 3.33 -0.36
N LYS A 135 27.51 2.43 -0.30
CA LYS A 135 28.92 2.74 -0.61
C LYS A 135 29.14 3.20 -2.05
N VAL A 136 28.32 2.73 -2.99
CA VAL A 136 28.47 3.05 -4.42
C VAL A 136 27.80 4.38 -4.77
N ASN A 137 26.66 4.68 -4.15
CA ASN A 137 25.85 5.84 -4.51
C ASN A 137 24.96 6.28 -3.35
N ASN A 138 24.96 7.59 -3.06
CA ASN A 138 24.10 8.21 -2.04
C ASN A 138 22.61 7.95 -2.25
N ARG A 139 22.16 7.65 -3.48
CA ARG A 139 20.77 7.23 -3.74
C ARG A 139 20.35 6.00 -2.95
N PHE A 140 21.24 5.02 -2.78
CA PHE A 140 20.97 3.86 -1.95
C PHE A 140 20.96 4.18 -0.46
N LYS A 141 21.74 5.18 -0.01
CA LYS A 141 21.65 5.70 1.36
C LYS A 141 20.29 6.34 1.65
N TYR A 142 19.75 7.13 0.72
CA TYR A 142 18.39 7.65 0.85
C TYR A 142 17.34 6.53 0.74
N GLY A 143 17.59 5.54 -0.13
CA GLY A 143 16.80 4.32 -0.23
C GLY A 143 16.70 3.55 1.09
N SER A 144 17.80 3.35 1.81
CA SER A 144 17.77 2.64 3.09
C SER A 144 17.00 3.42 4.17
N VAL A 145 17.17 4.74 4.25
CA VAL A 145 16.42 5.59 5.20
C VAL A 145 14.92 5.54 4.92
N THR A 146 14.52 5.67 3.66
CA THR A 146 13.10 5.64 3.25
C THR A 146 12.47 4.25 3.46
N THR A 147 13.23 3.19 3.19
CA THR A 147 12.80 1.81 3.48
C THR A 147 12.61 1.58 4.98
N LEU A 148 13.51 2.08 5.83
CA LEU A 148 13.38 1.97 7.28
C LEU A 148 12.15 2.73 7.78
N PHE A 149 11.90 3.92 7.23
CA PHE A 149 10.70 4.70 7.54
C PHE A 149 9.42 3.97 7.10
N ALA A 150 9.39 3.35 5.92
CA ALA A 150 8.28 2.52 5.45
C ALA A 150 8.02 1.33 6.40
N LEU A 151 9.08 0.65 6.82
CA LEU A 151 8.99 -0.47 7.76
C LEU A 151 8.40 -0.06 9.11
N ILE A 152 8.85 1.07 9.66
CA ILE A 152 8.31 1.61 10.92
C ILE A 152 6.83 1.96 10.74
N LEU A 153 6.47 2.64 9.65
CA LEU A 153 5.06 2.96 9.37
C LEU A 153 4.19 1.71 9.27
N HIS A 154 4.65 0.67 8.58
CA HIS A 154 3.93 -0.59 8.45
C HIS A 154 3.66 -1.22 9.83
N ILE A 155 4.67 -1.29 10.70
CA ILE A 155 4.52 -1.81 12.07
C ILE A 155 3.54 -0.96 12.89
N VAL A 156 3.62 0.37 12.79
CA VAL A 156 2.73 1.28 13.51
C VAL A 156 1.29 1.14 13.04
N ILE A 157 1.03 1.02 11.73
CA ILE A 157 -0.31 0.81 11.16
C ILE A 157 -0.89 -0.52 11.66
N LEU A 158 -0.09 -1.59 11.67
CA LEU A 158 -0.51 -2.90 12.16
C LEU A 158 -0.88 -2.86 13.66
N ALA A 159 -0.12 -2.11 14.46
CA ALA A 159 -0.31 -2.02 15.90
C ALA A 159 -1.37 -0.98 16.32
N LEU A 160 -1.78 -0.08 15.43
CA LEU A 160 -2.73 1.01 15.68
C LEU A 160 -4.05 0.59 16.36
N PRO A 161 -4.74 -0.50 15.97
CA PRO A 161 -6.00 -0.93 16.60
C PRO A 161 -5.85 -1.45 18.03
N PHE A 162 -4.62 -1.66 18.51
CA PHE A 162 -4.34 -2.01 19.91
C PHE A 162 -4.26 -0.78 20.83
N PHE A 163 -3.99 0.41 20.28
CA PHE A 163 -3.77 1.64 21.05
C PHE A 163 -4.88 2.67 20.87
N THR A 164 -5.53 2.69 19.70
CA THR A 164 -6.54 3.68 19.35
C THR A 164 -7.80 2.99 18.82
N ASN A 165 -8.94 3.67 18.91
CA ASN A 165 -10.23 3.10 18.54
C ASN A 165 -11.19 4.21 18.05
N GLY A 166 -12.27 3.82 17.36
CA GLY A 166 -13.28 4.74 16.85
C GLY A 166 -12.76 5.65 15.73
N ILE A 167 -13.29 6.87 15.66
CA ILE A 167 -12.94 7.85 14.61
C ILE A 167 -11.46 8.25 14.62
N VAL A 168 -10.82 8.25 15.79
CA VAL A 168 -9.39 8.59 15.94
C VAL A 168 -8.52 7.56 15.22
N LEU A 169 -8.85 6.28 15.36
CA LEU A 169 -8.18 5.20 14.63
C LEU A 169 -8.35 5.41 13.11
N CYS A 170 -9.56 5.75 12.67
CA CYS A 170 -9.89 5.98 11.27
C CYS A 170 -9.03 7.06 10.62
N ASN A 171 -8.97 8.23 11.25
CA ASN A 171 -8.22 9.36 10.74
C ASN A 171 -6.71 9.11 10.78
N THR A 172 -6.23 8.51 11.87
CA THR A 172 -4.81 8.21 12.04
C THR A 172 -4.34 7.15 11.05
N ALA A 173 -5.11 6.07 10.88
CA ALA A 173 -4.83 5.03 9.90
C ALA A 173 -4.80 5.59 8.47
N LEU A 174 -5.67 6.55 8.15
CA LEU A 174 -5.71 7.15 6.82
C LEU A 174 -4.46 7.98 6.52
N VAL A 175 -4.09 8.87 7.45
CA VAL A 175 -2.89 9.71 7.29
C VAL A 175 -1.64 8.84 7.23
N LEU A 176 -1.53 7.82 8.09
CA LEU A 176 -0.40 6.90 8.09
C LEU A 176 -0.38 6.03 6.82
N GLY A 177 -1.54 5.57 6.33
CA GLY A 177 -1.65 4.80 5.10
C GLY A 177 -1.20 5.59 3.86
N LEU A 178 -1.55 6.88 3.79
CA LEU A 178 -1.05 7.78 2.73
C LEU A 178 0.46 8.02 2.84
N ALA A 179 0.96 8.23 4.06
CA ALA A 179 2.40 8.38 4.31
C ALA A 179 3.17 7.09 3.94
N TYR A 180 2.59 5.93 4.21
CA TYR A 180 3.12 4.61 3.87
C TYR A 180 3.20 4.42 2.35
N LEU A 181 2.11 4.70 1.61
CA LEU A 181 2.10 4.69 0.15
C LEU A 181 3.18 5.62 -0.43
N GLY A 182 3.29 6.83 0.10
CA GLY A 182 4.33 7.80 -0.30
C GLY A 182 5.74 7.26 -0.04
N SER A 183 5.97 6.62 1.09
CA SER A 183 7.26 6.01 1.43
C SER A 183 7.62 4.86 0.48
N ASN A 184 6.65 4.02 0.10
CA ASN A 184 6.86 2.92 -0.83
C ASN A 184 7.25 3.42 -2.23
N VAL A 185 6.56 4.44 -2.71
CA VAL A 185 6.88 5.14 -3.96
C VAL A 185 8.30 5.71 -3.93
N ILE A 186 8.66 6.42 -2.86
CA ILE A 186 9.98 7.05 -2.76
C ILE A 186 11.08 5.99 -2.66
N THR A 187 10.84 4.92 -1.89
CA THR A 187 11.77 3.80 -1.74
C THR A 187 12.08 3.15 -3.08
N THR A 188 11.04 2.83 -3.84
CA THR A 188 11.18 2.21 -5.17
C THR A 188 11.85 3.13 -6.19
N PHE A 189 11.59 4.44 -6.13
CA PHE A 189 12.31 5.43 -6.91
C PHE A 189 13.80 5.48 -6.55
N MET A 190 14.15 5.49 -5.27
CA MET A 190 15.53 5.68 -4.82
C MET A 190 16.43 4.52 -5.23
N PHE A 191 16.01 3.27 -5.02
CA PHE A 191 16.84 2.12 -5.40
C PHE A 191 16.90 1.95 -6.93
N SER A 192 15.80 2.14 -7.66
CA SER A 192 15.79 2.04 -9.13
C SER A 192 16.67 3.12 -9.76
N SER A 193 16.58 4.36 -9.28
CA SER A 193 17.46 5.46 -9.68
C SER A 193 18.93 5.16 -9.35
N GLY A 194 19.19 4.55 -8.18
CA GLY A 194 20.51 4.08 -7.78
C GLY A 194 21.11 3.09 -8.77
N LEU A 195 20.35 2.06 -9.13
CA LEU A 195 20.75 1.03 -10.10
C LEU A 195 21.01 1.63 -11.49
N LEU A 196 20.13 2.50 -11.96
CA LEU A 196 20.29 3.13 -13.28
C LEU A 196 21.51 4.06 -13.34
N LYS A 197 21.88 4.70 -12.23
CA LYS A 197 23.10 5.51 -12.14
C LYS A 197 24.38 4.68 -12.19
N MET A 198 24.35 3.42 -11.76
CA MET A 198 25.50 2.52 -11.88
C MET A 198 25.75 2.07 -13.32
N CYS A 199 24.76 2.22 -14.20
CA CYS A 199 24.86 1.92 -15.62
C CYS A 199 25.21 3.20 -16.40
N THR A 200 26.46 3.69 -16.35
CA THR A 200 26.82 4.98 -16.98
C THR A 200 27.17 4.89 -18.46
N ASP A 201 27.46 3.70 -18.98
CA ASP A 201 27.97 3.50 -20.34
C ASP A 201 26.95 3.86 -21.44
N ILE A 202 27.44 4.28 -22.62
CA ILE A 202 26.63 4.59 -23.80
C ILE A 202 25.85 3.36 -24.26
N CYS A 203 26.45 2.16 -24.11
CA CYS A 203 25.86 0.89 -24.50
C CYS A 203 24.60 0.52 -23.70
N CYS A 204 24.42 1.09 -22.50
CA CYS A 204 23.25 0.86 -21.65
C CYS A 204 22.15 1.92 -21.85
N ARG A 205 22.29 2.83 -22.83
CA ARG A 205 21.39 3.99 -22.98
C ARG A 205 19.95 3.57 -23.22
N ASP A 206 19.73 2.57 -24.05
CA ASP A 206 18.38 2.17 -24.44
C ASP A 206 17.73 1.34 -23.32
N GLU A 207 18.49 0.47 -22.67
CA GLU A 207 18.08 -0.26 -21.46
C GLU A 207 17.69 0.71 -20.33
N ARG A 208 18.49 1.77 -20.10
CA ARG A 208 18.12 2.81 -19.14
C ARG A 208 16.81 3.51 -19.48
N LYS A 209 16.52 3.77 -20.76
CA LYS A 209 15.25 4.38 -21.19
C LYS A 209 14.09 3.43 -20.93
N TRP A 210 14.21 2.17 -21.31
CA TRP A 210 13.18 1.15 -21.08
C TRP A 210 12.92 0.93 -19.60
N CYS A 211 13.96 0.83 -18.77
CA CYS A 211 13.81 0.71 -17.32
C CYS A 211 13.09 1.92 -16.71
N LYS A 212 13.36 3.15 -17.17
CA LYS A 212 12.64 4.35 -16.70
C LYS A 212 11.16 4.32 -17.10
N MET A 213 10.86 3.91 -18.33
CA MET A 213 9.49 3.79 -18.83
C MET A 213 8.69 2.75 -18.03
N ILE A 214 9.26 1.55 -17.86
CA ILE A 214 8.60 0.48 -17.08
C ILE A 214 8.42 0.92 -15.64
N TRP A 215 9.44 1.51 -15.02
CA TRP A 215 9.32 2.02 -13.66
C TRP A 215 8.20 3.06 -13.53
N PHE A 216 8.06 3.97 -14.49
CA PHE A 216 6.97 4.96 -14.49
C PHE A 216 5.59 4.28 -14.56
N VAL A 217 5.45 3.27 -15.42
CA VAL A 217 4.20 2.49 -15.53
C VAL A 217 3.91 1.74 -14.22
N THR A 218 4.92 1.04 -13.66
CA THR A 218 4.81 0.35 -12.36
C THR A 218 4.42 1.30 -11.24
N PHE A 219 4.99 2.51 -11.21
CA PHE A 219 4.68 3.55 -10.24
C PHE A 219 3.21 3.99 -10.29
N VAL A 220 2.72 4.35 -11.49
CA VAL A 220 1.32 4.76 -11.67
C VAL A 220 0.37 3.61 -11.33
N LEU A 221 0.73 2.40 -11.75
CA LEU A 221 -0.07 1.21 -11.51
C LEU A 221 -0.13 0.85 -10.02
N GLN A 222 0.97 1.03 -9.27
CA GLN A 222 1.00 0.79 -7.82
C GLN A 222 0.03 1.72 -7.10
N ILE A 223 0.08 3.03 -7.40
CA ILE A 223 -0.87 4.00 -6.82
C ILE A 223 -2.32 3.59 -7.17
N LEU A 224 -2.58 3.30 -8.46
CA LEU A 224 -3.91 2.92 -8.91
C LEU A 224 -4.43 1.68 -8.17
N VAL A 225 -3.62 0.62 -8.08
CA VAL A 225 -3.97 -0.63 -7.40
C VAL A 225 -4.29 -0.39 -5.93
N THR A 226 -3.49 0.41 -5.21
CA THR A 226 -3.76 0.73 -3.80
C THR A 226 -5.12 1.43 -3.63
N PHE A 227 -5.43 2.43 -4.46
CA PHE A 227 -6.74 3.11 -4.38
C PHE A 227 -7.90 2.20 -4.78
N VAL A 228 -7.71 1.34 -5.78
CA VAL A 228 -8.72 0.36 -6.20
C VAL A 228 -9.01 -0.65 -5.08
N PHE A 229 -8.00 -1.12 -4.34
CA PHE A 229 -8.23 -2.01 -3.20
C PHE A 229 -8.84 -1.32 -1.99
N TRP A 230 -8.44 -0.08 -1.70
CA TRP A 230 -9.09 0.71 -0.65
C TRP A 230 -10.58 0.85 -0.93
N ILE A 231 -10.96 1.39 -2.08
CA ILE A 231 -12.38 1.59 -2.45
C ILE A 231 -13.08 0.25 -2.68
N GLY A 232 -12.37 -0.75 -3.19
CA GLY A 232 -12.89 -2.06 -3.53
C GLY A 232 -13.23 -2.96 -2.35
N SER A 233 -12.97 -2.55 -1.10
CA SER A 233 -13.30 -3.35 0.10
C SER A 233 -14.77 -3.79 0.12
N ASP A 234 -15.67 -2.97 -0.39
CA ASP A 234 -17.11 -3.22 -0.41
C ASP A 234 -17.64 -3.65 -1.79
N PHE A 235 -16.81 -3.63 -2.83
CA PHE A 235 -17.21 -3.88 -4.21
C PHE A 235 -16.43 -5.05 -4.83
N ASN A 236 -17.01 -6.24 -4.81
CA ASN A 236 -16.40 -7.46 -5.36
C ASN A 236 -15.90 -7.32 -6.82
N MET A 237 -16.63 -6.58 -7.67
CA MET A 237 -16.20 -6.35 -9.06
C MET A 237 -14.94 -5.47 -9.13
N LEU A 238 -14.86 -4.44 -8.28
CA LEU A 238 -13.71 -3.55 -8.21
C LEU A 238 -12.49 -4.29 -7.64
N LEU A 239 -12.71 -5.18 -6.67
CA LEU A 239 -11.68 -6.06 -6.12
C LEU A 239 -11.12 -7.02 -7.19
N ALA A 240 -11.97 -7.60 -8.05
CA ALA A 240 -11.52 -8.43 -9.18
C ALA A 240 -10.66 -7.65 -10.18
N VAL A 241 -11.05 -6.41 -10.51
CA VAL A 241 -10.25 -5.51 -11.36
C VAL A 241 -8.93 -5.14 -10.68
N GLY A 242 -8.94 -4.89 -9.38
CA GLY A 242 -7.74 -4.66 -8.57
C GLY A 242 -6.75 -5.81 -8.66
N ARG A 243 -7.21 -7.06 -8.50
CA ARG A 243 -6.40 -8.28 -8.63
C ARG A 243 -5.80 -8.44 -10.03
N PHE A 244 -6.53 -8.07 -11.08
CA PHE A 244 -5.99 -8.05 -12.45
C PHE A 244 -4.86 -7.02 -12.58
N PHE A 245 -5.05 -5.79 -12.11
CA PHE A 245 -4.03 -4.75 -12.15
C PHE A 245 -2.82 -5.07 -11.28
N GLU A 246 -3.01 -5.72 -10.13
CA GLU A 246 -1.94 -6.27 -9.29
C GLU A 246 -1.10 -7.29 -10.08
N GLY A 247 -1.75 -8.20 -10.82
CA GLY A 247 -1.04 -9.14 -11.71
C GLY A 247 -0.21 -8.44 -12.79
N VAL A 248 -0.74 -7.38 -13.39
CA VAL A 248 -0.01 -6.54 -14.35
C VAL A 248 1.17 -5.82 -13.66
N LEU A 249 1.00 -5.36 -12.43
CA LEU A 249 2.05 -4.70 -11.64
C LEU A 249 3.23 -5.63 -11.43
N VAL A 250 2.97 -6.84 -10.95
CA VAL A 250 4.00 -7.88 -10.73
C VAL A 250 4.69 -8.23 -12.04
N PHE A 251 3.93 -8.38 -13.14
CA PHE A 251 4.52 -8.61 -14.46
C PHE A 251 5.47 -7.49 -14.87
N MET A 252 5.09 -6.21 -14.68
CA MET A 252 5.97 -5.08 -14.99
C MET A 252 7.23 -5.06 -14.13
N VAL A 253 7.14 -5.43 -12.85
CA VAL A 253 8.32 -5.60 -11.97
C VAL A 253 9.26 -6.67 -12.52
N ILE A 254 8.73 -7.81 -12.98
CA ILE A 254 9.54 -8.88 -13.58
C ILE A 254 10.22 -8.38 -14.85
N VAL A 255 9.50 -7.68 -15.73
CA VAL A 255 10.06 -7.11 -16.97
C VAL A 255 11.18 -6.11 -16.65
N PHE A 256 11.02 -5.26 -15.64
CA PHE A 256 12.07 -4.35 -15.17
C PHE A 256 13.36 -5.11 -14.85
N TRP A 257 13.27 -6.20 -14.08
CA TRP A 257 14.44 -7.01 -13.71
C TRP A 257 15.06 -7.76 -14.90
N ILE A 258 14.26 -8.22 -15.86
CA ILE A 258 14.75 -8.86 -17.09
C ILE A 258 15.60 -7.88 -17.91
N ILE A 259 15.16 -6.63 -18.04
CA ILE A 259 15.93 -5.61 -18.77
C ILE A 259 17.19 -5.26 -17.99
N LEU A 260 17.08 -5.06 -16.67
CA LEU A 260 18.23 -4.75 -15.82
C LEU A 260 19.30 -5.86 -15.83
N LYS A 261 18.88 -7.13 -15.99
CA LYS A 261 19.80 -8.27 -16.14
C LYS A 261 20.71 -8.12 -17.37
N ARG A 262 20.26 -7.48 -18.45
CA ARG A 262 21.10 -7.22 -19.63
C ARG A 262 22.25 -6.27 -19.32
N THR A 263 22.03 -5.35 -18.37
CA THR A 263 23.05 -4.40 -17.90
C THR A 263 23.81 -4.89 -16.66
N TYR A 264 23.60 -6.14 -16.23
CA TYR A 264 24.16 -6.68 -14.98
C TYR A 264 25.69 -6.60 -14.93
N TYR A 265 26.37 -6.85 -16.04
CA TYR A 265 27.83 -6.75 -16.13
C TYR A 265 28.34 -5.35 -15.75
N TYR A 266 27.64 -4.30 -16.17
CA TYR A 266 28.01 -2.91 -15.86
C TYR A 266 27.74 -2.56 -14.40
N LEU A 267 26.61 -3.02 -13.87
CA LEU A 267 26.26 -2.91 -12.45
C LEU A 267 27.35 -3.54 -11.56
N GLU A 268 27.73 -4.77 -11.87
CA GLU A 268 28.76 -5.53 -11.15
C GLU A 268 30.13 -4.85 -11.26
N ARG A 269 30.51 -4.40 -12.46
CA ARG A 269 31.78 -3.69 -12.69
C ARG A 269 31.85 -2.41 -11.87
N THR A 270 30.79 -1.61 -11.85
CA THR A 270 30.74 -0.37 -11.07
C THR A 270 30.91 -0.67 -9.58
N TRP A 271 30.20 -1.67 -9.05
CA TRP A 271 30.32 -2.05 -7.64
C TRP A 271 31.72 -2.57 -7.28
N LEU A 272 32.31 -3.44 -8.11
CA LEU A 272 33.67 -3.97 -7.90
C LEU A 272 34.74 -2.87 -7.94
N ASN A 273 34.57 -1.83 -8.75
CA ASN A 273 35.51 -0.71 -8.78
C ASN A 273 35.50 0.06 -7.45
N TYR A 274 34.33 0.27 -6.86
CA TYR A 274 34.21 0.94 -5.56
C TYR A 274 34.77 0.09 -4.41
N GLU A 275 34.55 -1.23 -4.42
CA GLU A 275 35.02 -2.12 -3.36
C GLU A 275 36.54 -2.38 -3.45
N LYS A 276 37.19 -2.08 -4.58
CA LYS A 276 38.66 -2.09 -4.71
C LYS A 276 39.33 -0.80 -4.26
N GLN A 277 38.57 0.30 -4.16
CA GLN A 277 39.07 1.62 -3.79
C GLN A 277 38.96 1.90 -2.28
N ASN A 278 38.16 1.12 -1.57
CA ASN A 278 37.97 1.15 -0.11
C ASN A 278 38.51 -0.13 0.51
#